data_AF-A0AAP8GYP9-F1
#
_entry.id   AF-A0AAP8GYP9-F1
#
_cell.length_a   1.000
_cell.length_b   1.000
_cell.length_c   1.000
_cell.angle_alpha   90.00
_cell.angle_beta   90.00
_cell.angle_gamma   90.00
#
_symmetry.space_group_name_H-M   'P 1'
#
loop_
_entity.id
_entity.type
_entity.pdbx_description
1 polymer ?
#
loop_
_entity_poly.entity_id
_entity_poly.type
_entity_poly.pdbx_seq_one_letter_code
_entity_poly.pdbx_strand_id
1 'polypeptide(L)'
;MVTRELLTSSQRAYFYEIPEYMDQREILCYYTISDEELQIINKQRGAANRLGFAIQIAYLRFPGRPLSVNEKVPDFIVHTIAKQLGISPSAIQNYARERDTTRREHLIKIRGTFGFRTFTIKEYRELASWLLPMAMKTDQGHLLVEALVIEMRKRKIILPAIYAIEHLAWAVRERAHRRIFKQLTRSLTSSQCKQLDK
;
A
#
# COMPACT_ATOMS: atom_id res chain seq x y z
N MET A 1 23.78 12.38 9.81
CA MET A 1 22.82 12.23 8.70
C MET A 1 21.44 12.50 9.29
N VAL A 2 20.87 13.68 9.06
CA VAL A 2 19.65 14.15 9.75
C VAL A 2 18.45 13.28 9.33
N THR A 3 17.62 12.91 10.30
CA THR A 3 16.66 11.80 10.25
C THR A 3 15.66 11.92 9.10
N ARG A 4 15.53 10.83 8.33
CA ARG A 4 14.69 10.67 7.12
C ARG A 4 13.20 10.41 7.44
N GLU A 5 12.79 10.67 8.67
CA GLU A 5 11.48 10.27 9.16
C GLU A 5 10.44 11.36 8.86
N LEU A 6 9.45 11.00 8.05
CA LEU A 6 8.28 11.82 7.77
C LEU A 6 7.09 11.43 8.63
N LEU A 7 7.12 10.24 9.20
CA LEU A 7 6.01 9.61 9.89
C LEU A 7 6.39 9.32 11.33
N THR A 8 5.43 9.49 12.22
CA THR A 8 5.44 8.89 13.55
C THR A 8 5.16 7.39 13.47
N SER A 9 5.46 6.64 14.52
CA SER A 9 5.14 5.20 14.59
C SER A 9 3.64 4.92 14.42
N SER A 10 2.76 5.76 14.97
CA SER A 10 1.30 5.63 14.81
C SER A 10 0.87 5.89 13.37
N GLN A 11 1.46 6.86 12.67
CA GLN A 11 1.19 7.10 11.25
C GLN A 11 1.69 5.94 10.37
N ARG A 12 2.83 5.34 10.69
CA ARG A 12 3.32 4.14 9.98
C ARG A 12 2.33 2.97 10.10
N ALA A 13 1.81 2.73 11.30
CA ALA A 13 0.77 1.73 11.53
C ALA A 13 -0.51 2.07 10.73
N TYR A 14 -1.00 3.31 10.80
CA TYR A 14 -2.18 3.77 10.08
C TYR A 14 -2.13 3.50 8.56
N PHE A 15 -0.98 3.70 7.91
CA PHE A 15 -0.86 3.49 6.47
C PHE A 15 -0.64 2.04 6.03
N TYR A 16 -0.26 1.15 6.95
CA TYR A 16 0.23 -0.18 6.61
C TYR A 16 -0.55 -1.32 7.26
N GLU A 17 -1.24 -1.06 8.36
CA GLU A 17 -2.04 -2.03 9.11
C GLU A 17 -3.52 -1.91 8.73
N ILE A 18 -4.27 -2.97 9.04
CA ILE A 18 -5.72 -2.95 8.92
C ILE A 18 -6.25 -2.43 10.26
N PRO A 19 -7.16 -1.44 10.27
CA PRO A 19 -7.73 -0.96 11.52
C PRO A 19 -8.53 -2.07 12.20
N GLU A 20 -8.59 -2.04 13.53
CA GLU A 20 -9.36 -3.03 14.32
C GLU A 20 -10.84 -3.06 13.95
N TYR A 21 -11.35 -1.90 13.52
CA TYR A 21 -12.73 -1.69 13.10
C TYR A 21 -12.78 -0.96 11.77
N MET A 22 -13.71 -1.36 10.93
CA MET A 22 -13.99 -0.78 9.63
C MET A 22 -15.50 -0.70 9.48
N ASP A 23 -16.02 0.39 8.93
CA ASP A 23 -17.46 0.52 8.76
C ASP A 23 -17.98 -0.41 7.65
N GLN A 24 -19.31 -0.58 7.58
CA GLN A 24 -19.91 -1.49 6.60
C GLN A 24 -19.65 -1.05 5.14
N ARG A 25 -19.55 0.25 4.88
CA ARG A 25 -19.31 0.79 3.52
C ARG A 25 -17.88 0.49 3.09
N GLU A 26 -16.91 0.75 3.96
CA GLU A 26 -15.50 0.43 3.74
C GLU A 26 -15.29 -1.07 3.52
N ILE A 27 -15.97 -1.92 4.32
CA ILE A 27 -15.95 -3.38 4.13
C ILE A 27 -16.48 -3.76 2.74
N LEU A 28 -17.60 -3.19 2.32
CA LEU A 28 -18.18 -3.46 1.00
C LEU A 28 -17.25 -2.96 -0.13
N CYS A 29 -16.59 -1.82 0.05
CA CYS A 29 -15.66 -1.28 -0.94
C CYS A 29 -14.40 -2.15 -1.10
N TYR A 30 -13.85 -2.68 0.00
CA TYR A 30 -12.56 -3.37 -0.01
C TYR A 30 -12.65 -4.90 -0.03
N TYR A 31 -13.73 -5.49 0.48
CA TYR A 31 -13.82 -6.93 0.72
C TYR A 31 -14.96 -7.63 -0.04
N THR A 32 -15.61 -6.94 -0.97
CA THR A 32 -16.52 -7.59 -1.93
C THR A 32 -15.72 -8.36 -2.99
N ILE A 33 -16.12 -9.60 -3.26
CA ILE A 33 -15.56 -10.48 -4.27
C ILE A 33 -16.39 -10.34 -5.55
N SER A 34 -15.75 -10.01 -6.68
CA SER A 34 -16.44 -9.94 -7.96
C SER A 34 -16.73 -11.33 -8.55
N ASP A 35 -17.63 -11.41 -9.53
CA ASP A 35 -17.92 -12.68 -10.22
C ASP A 35 -16.68 -13.25 -10.93
N GLU A 36 -15.85 -12.38 -11.51
CA GLU A 36 -14.58 -12.77 -12.14
C GLU A 36 -13.62 -13.36 -11.09
N GLU A 37 -13.49 -12.69 -9.93
CA GLU A 37 -12.69 -13.19 -8.82
C GLU A 37 -13.21 -14.53 -8.32
N LEU A 38 -14.54 -14.67 -8.17
CA LEU A 38 -15.19 -15.89 -7.72
C LEU A 38 -14.89 -17.09 -8.64
N GLN A 39 -14.92 -16.89 -9.96
CA GLN A 39 -14.56 -17.93 -10.92
C GLN A 39 -13.12 -18.41 -10.74
N ILE A 40 -12.19 -17.51 -10.46
CA ILE A 40 -10.77 -17.84 -10.26
C ILE A 40 -10.54 -18.47 -8.88
N ILE A 41 -11.23 -17.98 -7.85
CA ILE A 41 -11.22 -18.54 -6.50
C ILE A 41 -11.72 -19.99 -6.53
N ASN A 42 -12.81 -20.26 -7.24
CA ASN A 42 -13.40 -21.61 -7.31
C ASN A 42 -12.51 -22.64 -8.02
N LYS A 43 -11.46 -22.22 -8.74
CA LYS A 43 -10.45 -23.12 -9.31
C LYS A 43 -9.44 -23.62 -8.27
N GLN A 44 -9.38 -23.03 -7.07
CA GLN A 44 -8.46 -23.51 -6.03
C GLN A 44 -9.03 -24.75 -5.33
N ARG A 45 -8.16 -25.71 -5.00
CA ARG A 45 -8.58 -26.99 -4.39
C ARG A 45 -8.80 -26.84 -2.89
N GLY A 46 -10.00 -27.16 -2.43
CA GLY A 46 -10.37 -27.19 -1.02
C GLY A 46 -10.78 -25.82 -0.44
N ALA A 47 -11.60 -25.86 0.61
CA ALA A 47 -12.16 -24.67 1.24
C ALA A 47 -11.08 -23.72 1.79
N ALA A 48 -10.01 -24.27 2.38
CA ALA A 48 -8.91 -23.49 2.93
C ALA A 48 -8.20 -22.65 1.85
N ASN A 49 -7.87 -23.24 0.71
CA ASN A 49 -7.20 -22.53 -0.38
C ASN A 49 -8.11 -21.52 -1.06
N ARG A 50 -9.40 -21.82 -1.23
CA ARG A 50 -10.37 -20.87 -1.77
C ARG A 50 -10.46 -19.62 -0.88
N LEU A 51 -10.63 -19.82 0.43
CA LEU A 51 -10.70 -18.73 1.40
C LEU A 51 -9.38 -17.95 1.49
N GLY A 52 -8.25 -18.65 1.58
CA GLY A 52 -6.92 -18.03 1.63
C GLY A 52 -6.57 -17.23 0.38
N PHE A 53 -6.92 -17.75 -0.81
CA PHE A 53 -6.74 -17.05 -2.08
C PHE A 53 -7.58 -15.77 -2.14
N ALA A 54 -8.84 -15.83 -1.71
CA ALA A 54 -9.72 -14.66 -1.65
C ALA A 54 -9.21 -13.60 -0.66
N ILE A 55 -8.72 -14.02 0.50
CA ILE A 55 -8.10 -13.11 1.48
C ILE A 55 -6.85 -12.44 0.90
N GLN A 56 -6.02 -13.15 0.15
CA GLN A 56 -4.87 -12.51 -0.50
C GLN A 56 -5.29 -11.44 -1.51
N ILE A 57 -6.33 -11.67 -2.31
CA ILE A 57 -6.89 -10.66 -3.23
C ILE A 57 -7.32 -9.43 -2.42
N ALA A 58 -8.10 -9.65 -1.36
CA ALA A 58 -8.54 -8.60 -0.45
C ALA A 58 -7.39 -7.77 0.11
N TYR A 59 -6.32 -8.42 0.61
CA TYR A 59 -5.14 -7.76 1.17
C TYR A 59 -4.40 -6.88 0.15
N LEU A 60 -4.31 -7.32 -1.10
CA LEU A 60 -3.73 -6.51 -2.18
C LEU A 60 -4.61 -5.31 -2.56
N ARG A 61 -5.92 -5.36 -2.29
CA ARG A 61 -6.83 -4.22 -2.47
C ARG A 61 -6.74 -3.25 -1.29
N PHE A 62 -6.87 -3.78 -0.07
CA PHE A 62 -6.65 -3.08 1.19
C PHE A 62 -6.13 -4.07 2.24
N PRO A 63 -4.96 -3.80 2.87
CA PRO A 63 -4.28 -2.50 2.94
C PRO A 63 -3.41 -2.15 1.72
N GLY A 64 -3.29 -3.04 0.72
CA GLY A 64 -2.50 -2.79 -0.50
C GLY A 64 -1.19 -3.60 -0.58
N ARG A 65 -0.97 -4.51 0.37
CA ARG A 65 0.24 -5.33 0.51
C ARG A 65 -0.12 -6.80 0.69
N PRO A 66 0.80 -7.74 0.46
CA PRO A 66 0.53 -9.15 0.71
C PRO A 66 0.28 -9.41 2.21
N LEU A 67 -0.51 -10.43 2.50
CA LEU A 67 -0.63 -11.00 3.85
C LEU A 67 0.75 -11.50 4.30
N SER A 68 1.22 -11.06 5.46
CA SER A 68 2.54 -11.40 5.99
C SER A 68 2.53 -12.79 6.62
N VAL A 69 3.70 -13.44 6.71
CA VAL A 69 3.82 -14.74 7.37
C VAL A 69 3.38 -14.58 8.83
N ASN A 70 2.56 -15.50 9.32
CA ASN A 70 1.97 -15.48 10.68
C ASN A 70 1.09 -14.27 11.03
N GLU A 71 0.76 -13.39 10.07
CA GLU A 71 -0.18 -12.30 10.31
C GLU A 71 -1.59 -12.88 10.55
N LYS A 72 -2.18 -12.55 11.71
CA LYS A 72 -3.56 -12.91 12.00
C LYS A 72 -4.48 -12.01 11.19
N VAL A 73 -5.31 -12.61 10.34
CA VAL A 73 -6.34 -11.90 9.59
C VAL A 73 -7.45 -11.48 10.56
N PRO A 74 -7.88 -10.21 10.57
CA PRO A 74 -9.01 -9.77 11.37
C PRO A 74 -10.28 -10.59 11.10
N ASP A 75 -10.97 -10.98 12.17
CA ASP A 75 -12.10 -11.91 12.07
C ASP A 75 -13.23 -11.36 11.18
N PHE A 76 -13.47 -10.04 11.20
CA PHE A 76 -14.50 -9.43 10.34
C PHE A 76 -14.23 -9.64 8.84
N ILE A 77 -12.97 -9.64 8.41
CA ILE A 77 -12.58 -9.90 7.01
C ILE A 77 -12.83 -11.37 6.69
N VAL A 78 -12.37 -12.28 7.57
CA VAL A 78 -12.56 -13.73 7.39
C VAL A 78 -14.04 -14.05 7.24
N HIS A 79 -14.89 -13.56 8.14
CA HIS A 79 -16.34 -13.81 8.11
C HIS A 79 -17.00 -13.20 6.86
N THR A 80 -16.62 -11.98 6.49
CA THR A 80 -17.16 -11.29 5.31
C THR A 80 -16.87 -12.07 4.02
N ILE A 81 -15.62 -12.53 3.84
CA ILE A 81 -15.21 -13.26 2.64
C ILE A 81 -15.78 -14.69 2.67
N ALA A 82 -15.71 -15.37 3.82
CA ALA A 82 -16.21 -16.74 3.97
C ALA A 82 -17.72 -16.82 3.65
N LYS A 83 -18.50 -15.83 4.10
CA LYS A 83 -19.94 -15.72 3.78
C LYS A 83 -20.19 -15.60 2.27
N GLN A 84 -19.42 -14.77 1.58
CA GLN A 84 -19.54 -14.61 0.11
C GLN A 84 -19.20 -15.89 -0.66
N LEU A 85 -18.27 -16.70 -0.14
CA LEU A 85 -17.85 -17.95 -0.78
C LEU A 85 -18.69 -19.17 -0.39
N GLY A 86 -19.57 -19.05 0.61
CA GLY A 86 -20.29 -20.18 1.20
C GLY A 86 -19.36 -21.18 1.90
N ILE A 87 -18.29 -20.69 2.54
CA ILE A 87 -17.26 -21.50 3.19
C ILE A 87 -17.29 -21.26 4.70
N SER A 88 -16.95 -22.27 5.52
CA SER A 88 -16.75 -22.07 6.96
C SER A 88 -15.56 -21.13 7.24
N PRO A 89 -15.73 -20.08 8.08
CA PRO A 89 -14.63 -19.21 8.50
C PRO A 89 -13.44 -19.97 9.10
N SER A 90 -13.70 -21.09 9.80
CA SER A 90 -12.65 -21.92 10.40
C SER A 90 -11.68 -22.54 9.40
N ALA A 91 -12.04 -22.61 8.11
CA ALA A 91 -11.17 -23.11 7.06
C ALA A 91 -9.87 -22.30 6.92
N ILE A 92 -9.85 -21.03 7.37
CA ILE A 92 -8.65 -20.18 7.35
C ILE A 92 -7.52 -20.76 8.21
N GLN A 93 -7.85 -21.52 9.26
CA GLN A 93 -6.85 -22.12 10.15
C GLN A 93 -5.99 -23.14 9.40
N ASN A 94 -6.58 -23.87 8.45
CA ASN A 94 -5.85 -24.83 7.63
C ASN A 94 -4.97 -24.12 6.61
N TYR A 95 -5.41 -22.99 6.08
CA TYR A 95 -4.59 -22.17 5.19
C TYR A 95 -3.40 -21.51 5.92
N ALA A 96 -3.61 -21.06 7.17
CA ALA A 96 -2.56 -20.51 8.00
C ALA A 96 -1.52 -21.56 8.43
N ARG A 97 -1.91 -22.84 8.49
CA ARG A 97 -1.02 -23.98 8.78
C ARG A 97 -0.28 -24.50 7.53
N GLU A 98 -0.76 -24.20 6.33
CA GLU A 98 -0.12 -24.62 5.08
C GLU A 98 1.22 -23.92 4.84
N ARG A 99 2.09 -24.56 4.03
CA ARG A 99 3.47 -24.11 3.76
C ARG A 99 3.48 -22.74 3.07
N ASP A 100 4.46 -21.89 3.42
CA ASP A 100 4.76 -20.61 2.76
C ASP A 100 4.78 -20.69 1.22
N THR A 101 5.11 -21.85 0.67
CA THR A 101 5.08 -22.14 -0.78
C THR A 101 3.72 -21.87 -1.40
N THR A 102 2.62 -22.43 -0.85
CA THR A 102 1.27 -22.25 -1.41
C THR A 102 0.87 -20.77 -1.40
N ARG A 103 1.23 -20.04 -0.35
CA ARG A 103 0.95 -18.61 -0.22
C ARG A 103 1.67 -17.78 -1.29
N ARG A 104 2.94 -18.09 -1.56
CA ARG A 104 3.73 -17.43 -2.61
C ARG A 104 3.21 -17.77 -4.00
N GLU A 105 2.84 -19.02 -4.25
CA GLU A 105 2.23 -19.44 -5.52
C GLU A 105 0.90 -18.72 -5.78
N HIS A 106 0.05 -18.61 -4.76
CA HIS A 106 -1.18 -17.82 -4.83
C HIS A 106 -0.89 -16.36 -5.15
N LEU A 107 0.09 -15.73 -4.49
CA LEU A 107 0.44 -14.35 -4.75
C LEU A 107 0.92 -14.13 -6.19
N ILE A 108 1.74 -15.04 -6.73
CA ILE A 108 2.20 -14.99 -8.13
C ILE A 108 1.00 -15.12 -9.08
N LYS A 109 0.11 -16.08 -8.83
CA LYS A 109 -1.10 -16.30 -9.63
C LYS A 109 -2.02 -15.07 -9.61
N ILE A 110 -2.31 -14.52 -8.44
CA ILE A 110 -3.13 -13.32 -8.25
C ILE A 110 -2.52 -12.13 -9.01
N ARG A 111 -1.20 -11.93 -8.91
CA ARG A 111 -0.52 -10.86 -9.64
C ARG A 111 -0.69 -10.98 -11.15
N GLY A 112 -0.43 -12.17 -11.69
CA GLY A 112 -0.56 -12.43 -13.12
C GLY A 112 -1.99 -12.29 -13.62
N THR A 113 -2.97 -12.75 -12.85
CA THR A 113 -4.37 -12.72 -13.27
C THR A 113 -5.03 -11.35 -13.13
N PHE A 114 -4.78 -10.62 -12.02
CA PHE A 114 -5.48 -9.36 -11.73
C PHE A 114 -4.65 -8.10 -12.00
N GLY A 115 -3.43 -8.26 -12.53
CA GLY A 115 -2.57 -7.16 -12.97
C GLY A 115 -1.86 -6.40 -11.85
N PHE A 116 -1.61 -7.03 -10.70
CA PHE A 116 -0.85 -6.40 -9.62
C PHE A 116 0.66 -6.37 -9.92
N ARG A 117 1.26 -5.18 -9.80
CA ARG A 117 2.67 -4.92 -10.08
C ARG A 117 3.47 -4.74 -8.81
N THR A 118 4.73 -5.19 -8.81
CA THR A 118 5.68 -4.92 -7.73
C THR A 118 6.23 -3.50 -7.81
N PHE A 119 6.58 -2.93 -6.66
CA PHE A 119 7.29 -1.66 -6.61
C PHE A 119 8.75 -1.82 -7.03
N THR A 120 9.09 -1.40 -8.25
CA THR A 120 10.46 -1.40 -8.78
C THR A 120 11.01 0.01 -8.93
N ILE A 121 12.23 0.15 -9.44
CA ILE A 121 12.81 1.47 -9.78
C ILE A 121 11.98 2.23 -10.83
N LYS A 122 11.26 1.51 -11.70
CA LYS A 122 10.35 2.12 -12.67
C LYS A 122 9.19 2.80 -11.96
N GLU A 123 8.45 2.05 -11.14
CA GLU A 123 7.34 2.58 -10.33
C GLU A 123 7.81 3.70 -9.40
N TYR A 124 9.00 3.57 -8.80
CA TYR A 124 9.60 4.64 -7.99
C TYR A 124 9.71 5.96 -8.78
N ARG A 125 10.25 5.92 -10.00
CA ARG A 125 10.45 7.13 -10.84
C ARG A 125 9.12 7.72 -11.32
N GLU A 126 8.17 6.87 -11.71
CA GLU A 126 6.83 7.28 -12.12
C GLU A 126 6.11 7.99 -10.97
N LEU A 127 6.10 7.38 -9.79
CA LEU A 127 5.46 7.94 -8.59
C LEU A 127 6.20 9.18 -8.09
N ALA A 128 7.53 9.23 -8.13
CA ALA A 128 8.29 10.42 -7.77
C ALA A 128 7.94 11.63 -8.66
N SER A 129 7.74 11.38 -9.96
CA SER A 129 7.37 12.43 -10.92
C SER A 129 5.93 12.88 -10.70
N TRP A 130 5.03 11.93 -10.44
CA TRP A 130 3.63 12.20 -10.14
C TRP A 130 3.41 12.96 -8.82
N LEU A 131 4.20 12.66 -7.78
CA LEU A 131 4.07 13.28 -6.46
C LEU A 131 4.66 14.70 -6.41
N LEU A 132 5.62 15.01 -7.29
CA LEU A 132 6.36 16.28 -7.24
C LEU A 132 5.47 17.54 -7.27
N PRO A 133 4.44 17.65 -8.13
CA PRO A 133 3.53 18.81 -8.10
C PRO A 133 2.82 19.01 -6.76
N MET A 134 2.53 17.94 -6.02
CA MET A 134 1.96 18.02 -4.67
C MET A 134 3.00 18.48 -3.65
N ALA A 135 4.20 17.90 -3.68
CA ALA A 135 5.30 18.31 -2.81
C ALA A 135 5.77 19.75 -3.04
N MET A 136 5.49 20.34 -4.21
CA MET A 136 5.72 21.77 -4.48
C MET A 136 4.69 22.68 -3.76
N LYS A 137 3.59 22.13 -3.24
CA LYS A 137 2.48 22.86 -2.60
C LYS A 137 2.36 22.60 -1.10
N THR A 138 2.92 21.50 -0.58
CA THR A 138 2.89 21.14 0.83
C THR A 138 4.21 20.52 1.26
N ASP A 139 4.64 20.85 2.49
CA ASP A 139 5.81 20.29 3.16
C ASP A 139 5.44 19.13 4.12
N GLN A 140 4.14 18.91 4.34
CA GLN A 140 3.61 17.90 5.25
C GLN A 140 3.87 16.48 4.74
N GLY A 141 4.83 15.80 5.36
CA GLY A 141 5.30 14.47 4.92
C GLY A 141 4.22 13.39 4.93
N HIS A 142 3.34 13.38 5.94
CA HIS A 142 2.27 12.39 6.05
C HIS A 142 1.26 12.47 4.89
N LEU A 143 0.92 13.67 4.40
CA LEU A 143 0.04 13.84 3.23
C LEU A 143 0.69 13.29 1.95
N LEU A 144 2.01 13.45 1.80
CA LEU A 144 2.75 12.91 0.66
C LEU A 144 2.77 11.37 0.69
N VAL A 145 2.93 10.78 1.88
CA VAL A 145 2.84 9.33 2.06
C VAL A 145 1.43 8.83 1.78
N GLU A 146 0.40 9.49 2.33
CA GLU A 146 -1.00 9.14 2.09
C GLU A 146 -1.33 9.13 0.59
N ALA A 147 -0.93 10.19 -0.12
CA ALA A 147 -1.11 10.31 -1.56
C ALA A 147 -0.42 9.16 -2.31
N LEU A 148 0.80 8.79 -1.93
CA LEU A 148 1.49 7.64 -2.53
C LEU A 148 0.75 6.33 -2.28
N VAL A 149 0.31 6.07 -1.05
CA VAL A 149 -0.38 4.83 -0.69
C VAL A 149 -1.70 4.70 -1.46
N ILE A 150 -2.48 5.78 -1.56
CA ILE A 150 -3.72 5.82 -2.33
C ILE A 150 -3.44 5.57 -3.82
N GLU A 151 -2.46 6.26 -4.38
CA GLU A 151 -2.14 6.15 -5.81
C GLU A 151 -1.55 4.78 -6.18
N MET A 152 -0.71 4.19 -5.32
CA MET A 152 -0.20 2.83 -5.50
C MET A 152 -1.34 1.81 -5.54
N ARG A 153 -2.28 1.87 -4.58
CA ARG A 153 -3.47 1.01 -4.57
C ARG A 153 -4.30 1.17 -5.84
N LYS A 154 -4.58 2.41 -6.25
CA LYS A 154 -5.32 2.73 -7.49
C LYS A 154 -4.64 2.15 -8.74
N ARG A 155 -3.31 2.20 -8.82
CA ARG A 155 -2.51 1.68 -9.94
C ARG A 155 -2.19 0.18 -9.83
N LYS A 156 -2.76 -0.51 -8.83
CA LYS A 156 -2.46 -1.91 -8.49
C LYS A 156 -0.96 -2.17 -8.28
N ILE A 157 -0.25 -1.19 -7.73
CA ILE A 157 1.13 -1.35 -7.28
C ILE A 157 1.08 -1.89 -5.86
N ILE A 158 1.64 -3.08 -5.67
CA ILE A 158 1.78 -3.69 -4.36
C ILE A 158 2.66 -2.78 -3.51
N LEU A 159 2.13 -2.35 -2.38
CA LEU A 159 2.85 -1.49 -1.46
C LEU A 159 4.15 -2.18 -1.03
N PRO A 160 5.31 -1.52 -1.20
CA PRO A 160 6.53 -1.98 -0.54
C PRO A 160 6.40 -1.74 0.96
N ALA A 161 7.39 -2.19 1.73
CA ALA A 161 7.48 -1.83 3.14
C ALA A 161 7.39 -0.31 3.34
N ILE A 162 6.74 0.12 4.43
CA ILE A 162 6.39 1.53 4.67
C ILE A 162 7.61 2.47 4.58
N TYR A 163 8.79 2.02 5.02
CA TYR A 163 10.03 2.81 4.95
C TYR A 163 10.41 3.20 3.50
N ALA A 164 10.08 2.38 2.50
CA ALA A 164 10.37 2.68 1.11
C ALA A 164 9.43 3.75 0.55
N ILE A 165 8.17 3.74 0.99
CA ILE A 165 7.18 4.77 0.67
C ILE A 165 7.58 6.10 1.32
N GLU A 166 7.94 6.06 2.61
CA GLU A 166 8.42 7.20 3.37
C GLU A 166 9.68 7.81 2.74
N HIS A 167 10.63 6.97 2.34
CA HIS A 167 11.84 7.41 1.63
C HIS A 167 11.52 8.07 0.28
N LEU A 168 10.59 7.52 -0.49
CA LEU A 168 10.15 8.12 -1.77
C LEU A 168 9.55 9.51 -1.53
N ALA A 169 8.63 9.63 -0.57
CA ALA A 169 8.03 10.91 -0.21
C ALA A 169 9.09 11.93 0.24
N TRP A 170 10.03 11.51 1.08
CA TRP A 170 11.13 12.37 1.56
C TRP A 170 11.99 12.87 0.39
N ALA A 171 12.40 11.97 -0.50
CA ALA A 171 13.25 12.32 -1.63
C ALA A 171 12.56 13.30 -2.61
N VAL A 172 11.24 13.18 -2.78
CA VAL A 172 10.45 14.10 -3.60
C VAL A 172 10.30 15.45 -2.91
N ARG A 173 10.06 15.48 -1.58
CA ARG A 173 10.02 16.71 -0.79
C ARG A 173 11.33 17.49 -0.88
N GLU A 174 12.47 16.83 -0.70
CA GLU A 174 13.79 17.46 -0.84
C GLU A 174 14.06 17.99 -2.26
N ARG A 175 13.48 17.34 -3.29
CA ARG A 175 13.52 17.85 -4.66
C ARG A 175 12.64 19.09 -4.81
N ALA A 176 11.47 19.11 -4.20
CA ALA A 176 10.57 20.27 -4.23
C ALA A 176 11.20 21.48 -3.52
N HIS A 177 11.74 21.30 -2.31
CA HIS A 177 12.43 22.35 -1.56
C HIS A 177 13.55 22.99 -2.39
N ARG A 178 14.41 22.18 -3.01
CA ARG A 178 15.47 22.69 -3.91
C ARG A 178 14.93 23.47 -5.11
N ARG A 179 13.80 23.06 -5.67
CA ARG A 179 13.16 23.77 -6.80
C ARG A 179 12.55 25.09 -6.36
N ILE A 180 11.83 25.10 -5.23
CA ILE A 180 11.24 26.31 -4.64
C ILE A 180 12.34 27.31 -4.30
N PHE A 181 13.36 26.86 -3.56
CA PHE A 181 14.51 27.72 -3.21
C PHE A 181 15.16 28.32 -4.46
N LYS A 182 15.45 27.50 -5.48
CA LYS A 182 16.00 27.99 -6.76
C LYS A 182 15.06 28.97 -7.48
N GLN A 183 13.75 28.79 -7.38
CA GLN A 183 12.78 29.71 -7.99
C GLN A 183 12.72 31.06 -7.26
N LEU A 184 12.73 31.05 -5.93
CA LEU A 184 12.67 32.25 -5.10
C LEU A 184 13.97 33.07 -5.14
N THR A 185 15.12 32.38 -5.23
CA THR A 185 16.45 33.03 -5.24
C THR A 185 16.90 33.48 -6.62
N ARG A 186 16.16 33.14 -7.70
CA ARG A 186 16.54 33.49 -9.08
C ARG A 186 16.70 34.99 -9.34
N SER A 187 15.97 35.82 -8.60
CA SER A 187 16.00 37.28 -8.70
C SER A 187 16.85 37.95 -7.62
N LEU A 188 17.44 37.18 -6.69
CA LEU A 188 18.26 37.72 -5.62
C LEU A 188 19.72 37.85 -6.06
N THR A 189 20.31 39.01 -5.79
CA THR A 189 21.74 39.22 -5.97
C THR A 189 22.55 38.47 -4.91
N SER A 190 23.82 38.18 -5.18
CA SER A 190 24.71 37.46 -4.25
C SER A 190 24.83 38.12 -2.88
N SER A 191 24.62 39.45 -2.80
CA SER A 191 24.59 40.22 -1.56
C SER A 191 23.33 39.95 -0.73
N GLN A 192 22.17 39.85 -1.39
CA GLN A 192 20.88 39.57 -0.72
C GLN A 192 20.80 38.14 -0.18
N CYS A 193 21.38 37.15 -0.87
CA CYS A 193 21.46 35.78 -0.33
C CYS A 193 22.29 35.74 0.96
N LYS A 194 23.44 36.44 1.02
CA LYS A 194 24.29 36.50 2.23
C LYS A 194 23.62 37.17 3.43
N GLN A 195 22.62 38.02 3.21
CA GLN A 195 21.85 38.64 4.29
C GLN A 195 20.73 37.75 4.83
N LEU A 196 20.23 36.80 4.03
CA LEU A 196 19.21 35.82 4.45
C LEU A 196 19.80 34.60 5.18
N ASP A 197 21.09 34.32 4.99
CA ASP A 197 21.83 33.24 5.65
C ASP A 197 22.36 33.61 7.07
N LYS A 198 21.97 34.79 7.60
CA LYS A 198 22.26 35.24 8.98
C LYS A 198 21.07 35.01 9.90
#